data_AF-A0A7K3WXZ5-F1
#
_entry.id   AF-A0A7K3WXZ5-F1
#
_cell.length_a   1.000
_cell.length_b   1.000
_cell.length_c   1.000
_cell.angle_alpha   90.00
_cell.angle_beta   90.00
_cell.angle_gamma   90.00
#
_symmetry.space_group_name_H-M   'P 1'
#
loop_
_entity.id
_entity.type
_entity.pdbx_description
1 polymer ?
#
loop_
_entity_poly.entity_id
_entity_poly.type
_entity_poly.pdbx_seq_one_letter_code
_entity_poly.pdbx_strand_id
1 'polypeptide(L)'
;MKIALILSLPLLILSSCDNGADVEKSRTEAMNDLKSFVDSVDTQVAMTANANWDMIDARYDRLENNADEAFEDASDEMKADLNSVEERYEMVKEDYQERRKEFNKMADERMTEVESWFERTSDEVGADLDNAGNEINQGVEDSMDWLENNYEKLEDNTQKKFDDLREKFNKNEV
;
A
#
# COMPACT_ATOMS: atom_id res chain seq x y z
N MET A 1 -38.68 79.02 -10.50
CA MET A 1 -37.32 78.53 -10.84
C MET A 1 -36.97 77.47 -9.81
N LYS A 2 -37.14 76.16 -10.07
CA LYS A 2 -36.25 75.22 -10.79
C LYS A 2 -34.82 75.12 -10.20
N ILE A 3 -34.60 73.97 -9.52
CA ILE A 3 -33.42 73.06 -9.58
C ILE A 3 -32.19 73.54 -8.77
N ALA A 4 -31.46 72.77 -7.96
CA ALA A 4 -31.27 71.32 -7.83
C ALA A 4 -31.03 70.89 -6.37
N LEU A 5 -31.59 69.76 -5.98
CA LEU A 5 -31.13 68.92 -4.86
C LEU A 5 -29.86 68.19 -5.32
N ILE A 6 -28.72 68.46 -4.68
CA ILE A 6 -27.50 67.65 -4.86
C ILE A 6 -27.59 66.49 -3.88
N LEU A 7 -28.10 65.36 -4.38
CA LEU A 7 -27.98 64.06 -3.72
C LEU A 7 -26.52 63.61 -3.83
N SER A 8 -25.75 63.79 -2.76
CA SER A 8 -24.45 63.13 -2.61
C SER A 8 -24.70 61.66 -2.25
N LEU A 9 -24.66 60.79 -3.26
CA LEU A 9 -24.55 59.35 -3.07
C LEU A 9 -23.17 59.02 -2.49
N PRO A 10 -23.06 58.37 -1.32
CA PRO A 10 -21.83 57.68 -0.97
C PRO A 10 -21.69 56.47 -1.91
N LEU A 11 -20.61 56.46 -2.71
CA LEU A 11 -20.14 55.23 -3.35
C LEU A 11 -19.73 54.25 -2.24
N LEU A 12 -20.59 53.27 -1.97
CA LEU A 12 -20.20 52.04 -1.30
C LEU A 12 -19.41 51.21 -2.32
N ILE A 13 -18.09 51.39 -2.31
CA ILE A 13 -17.18 50.42 -2.92
C ILE A 13 -17.22 49.19 -2.02
N LEU A 14 -18.03 48.20 -2.40
CA LEU A 14 -17.98 46.87 -1.81
C LEU A 14 -16.66 46.23 -2.25
N SER A 15 -15.65 46.30 -1.39
CA SER A 15 -14.40 45.56 -1.51
C SER A 15 -14.70 44.06 -1.35
N SER A 16 -15.04 43.38 -2.44
CA SER A 16 -15.20 41.92 -2.52
C SER A 16 -13.88 41.22 -2.85
N CYS A 17 -12.82 41.50 -2.10
CA CYS A 17 -11.48 40.91 -2.33
C CYS A 17 -10.97 40.03 -1.18
N ASP A 18 -11.83 39.56 -0.27
CA ASP A 18 -11.42 38.70 0.86
C ASP A 18 -11.56 37.20 0.54
N ASN A 19 -12.51 36.81 -0.33
CA ASN A 19 -12.79 35.40 -0.63
C ASN A 19 -11.69 34.68 -1.42
N GLY A 20 -10.83 35.40 -2.15
CA GLY A 20 -9.79 34.77 -2.99
C GLY A 20 -8.67 34.14 -2.18
N ALA A 21 -8.28 34.78 -1.07
CA ALA A 21 -7.23 34.28 -0.19
C ALA A 21 -7.68 33.03 0.57
N ASP A 22 -8.95 32.99 1.00
CA ASP A 22 -9.51 31.82 1.68
C ASP A 22 -9.63 30.61 0.75
N VAL A 23 -10.02 30.83 -0.51
CA VAL A 23 -10.09 29.78 -1.53
C VAL A 23 -8.70 29.23 -1.87
N GLU A 24 -7.70 30.10 -2.07
CA GLU A 24 -6.32 29.68 -2.34
C GLU A 24 -5.73 28.90 -1.17
N LYS A 25 -6.01 29.32 0.06
CA LYS A 25 -5.62 28.62 1.28
C LYS A 25 -6.27 27.23 1.36
N SER A 26 -7.57 27.13 1.12
CA SER A 26 -8.30 25.86 1.13
C SER A 26 -7.70 24.85 0.14
N ARG A 27 -7.37 25.30 -1.08
CA ARG A 27 -6.70 24.46 -2.08
C ARG A 27 -5.33 24.00 -1.63
N THR A 28 -4.53 24.93 -1.11
CA THR A 28 -3.17 24.62 -0.63
C THR A 28 -3.21 23.59 0.49
N GLU A 29 -4.15 23.72 1.43
CA GLU A 29 -4.33 22.77 2.54
C GLU A 29 -4.76 21.40 2.01
N ALA A 30 -5.80 21.33 1.18
CA ALA A 30 -6.28 20.06 0.61
C ALA A 30 -5.20 19.33 -0.21
N MET A 31 -4.47 20.06 -1.07
CA MET A 31 -3.37 19.52 -1.85
C MET A 31 -2.24 18.99 -0.96
N ASN A 32 -1.83 19.76 0.05
CA ASN A 32 -0.76 19.35 0.95
C ASN A 32 -1.14 18.12 1.77
N ASP A 33 -2.39 18.04 2.23
CA ASP A 33 -2.89 16.89 2.98
C ASP A 33 -2.92 15.63 2.12
N LEU A 34 -3.44 15.72 0.89
CA LEU A 34 -3.47 14.61 -0.06
C LEU A 34 -2.05 14.15 -0.41
N LYS A 35 -1.18 15.08 -0.79
CA LYS A 35 0.21 14.77 -1.14
C LYS A 35 0.97 14.14 0.03
N SER A 36 0.85 14.72 1.23
CA SER A 36 1.52 14.20 2.42
C SER A 36 1.02 12.81 2.77
N PHE A 37 -0.26 12.54 2.55
CA PHE A 37 -0.81 11.20 2.72
C PHE A 37 -0.23 10.22 1.71
N VAL A 38 -0.24 10.55 0.40
CA VAL A 38 0.35 9.69 -0.64
C VAL A 38 1.83 9.41 -0.37
N ASP A 39 2.63 10.43 -0.03
CA ASP A 39 4.04 10.28 0.32
C ASP A 39 4.25 9.36 1.56
N SER A 40 3.33 9.44 2.53
CA SER A 40 3.33 8.59 3.71
C SER A 40 2.96 7.15 3.39
N VAL A 41 2.00 6.92 2.49
CA VAL A 41 1.62 5.59 2.02
C VAL A 41 2.79 4.96 1.28
N ASP A 42 3.36 5.65 0.29
CA ASP A 42 4.53 5.20 -0.48
C ASP A 42 5.66 4.72 0.44
N THR A 43 6.02 5.55 1.43
CA THR A 43 7.03 5.21 2.42
C THR A 43 6.66 3.98 3.25
N GLN A 44 5.41 3.87 3.72
CA GLN A 44 4.98 2.78 4.58
C GLN A 44 4.88 1.46 3.83
N VAL A 45 4.27 1.45 2.64
CA VAL A 45 4.05 0.24 1.83
C VAL A 45 5.35 -0.25 1.17
N ALA A 46 6.38 0.58 1.10
CA ALA A 46 7.74 0.13 0.79
C ALA A 46 8.37 -0.73 1.91
N MET A 47 7.97 -0.52 3.17
CA MET A 47 8.56 -1.15 4.34
C MET A 47 7.76 -2.34 4.90
N THR A 48 6.47 -2.45 4.56
CA THR A 48 5.61 -3.54 5.02
C THR A 48 5.23 -4.50 3.90
N ALA A 49 5.08 -5.78 4.24
CA ALA A 49 4.55 -6.79 3.33
C ALA A 49 3.02 -6.92 3.41
N ASN A 50 2.41 -6.35 4.45
CA ASN A 50 0.98 -6.38 4.72
C ASN A 50 0.50 -4.95 5.00
N ALA A 51 -0.27 -4.40 4.08
CA ALA A 51 -0.93 -3.10 4.20
C ALA A 51 -2.44 -3.28 4.23
N ASN A 52 -3.12 -2.55 5.11
CA ASN A 52 -4.58 -2.52 5.17
C ASN A 52 -5.11 -1.54 4.13
N TRP A 53 -5.16 -1.97 2.87
CA TRP A 53 -5.56 -1.14 1.74
C TRP A 53 -6.98 -0.60 1.88
N ASP A 54 -7.91 -1.36 2.46
CA ASP A 54 -9.27 -0.86 2.71
C ASP A 54 -9.27 0.41 3.58
N MET A 55 -8.42 0.44 4.62
CA MET A 55 -8.28 1.61 5.48
C MET A 55 -7.52 2.75 4.80
N ILE A 56 -6.53 2.43 3.96
CA ILE A 56 -5.74 3.42 3.21
C ILE A 56 -6.63 4.08 2.16
N ASP A 57 -7.33 3.31 1.34
CA ASP A 57 -8.29 3.76 0.32
C ASP A 57 -9.37 4.63 0.95
N ALA A 58 -10.03 4.17 2.03
CA ALA A 58 -11.06 4.97 2.70
C ALA A 58 -10.54 6.32 3.27
N ARG A 59 -9.24 6.45 3.53
CA ARG A 59 -8.63 7.73 3.91
C ARG A 59 -8.26 8.54 2.69
N TYR A 60 -7.70 7.92 1.66
CA TYR A 60 -7.42 8.53 0.37
C TYR A 60 -8.67 9.19 -0.21
N ASP A 61 -9.76 8.43 -0.38
CA ASP A 61 -11.02 8.89 -0.96
C ASP A 61 -11.54 10.15 -0.27
N ARG A 62 -11.41 10.24 1.06
CA ARG A 62 -11.85 11.42 1.82
C ARG A 62 -10.99 12.66 1.54
N LEU A 63 -9.69 12.47 1.35
CA LEU A 63 -8.76 13.56 1.04
C LEU A 63 -8.90 14.00 -0.41
N GLU A 64 -9.06 13.05 -1.32
CA GLU A 64 -9.33 13.28 -2.74
C GLU A 64 -10.63 14.08 -2.92
N ASN A 65 -11.74 13.64 -2.34
CA ASN A 65 -13.01 14.38 -2.40
C ASN A 65 -12.87 15.84 -1.88
N ASN A 66 -12.10 16.06 -0.82
CA ASN A 66 -11.84 17.41 -0.30
C ASN A 66 -10.98 18.24 -1.27
N ALA A 67 -10.00 17.61 -1.91
CA ALA A 67 -9.18 18.27 -2.93
C ALA A 67 -10.01 18.59 -4.18
N ASP A 68 -10.85 17.67 -4.66
CA ASP A 68 -11.77 17.89 -5.78
C ASP A 68 -12.70 19.08 -5.54
N GLU A 69 -13.34 19.14 -4.36
CA GLU A 69 -14.21 20.26 -3.98
C GLU A 69 -13.44 21.58 -3.95
N ALA A 70 -12.22 21.62 -3.40
CA ALA A 70 -11.41 22.83 -3.35
C ALA A 70 -10.92 23.28 -4.75
N PHE A 71 -10.76 22.34 -5.69
CA PHE A 71 -10.24 22.56 -7.04
C PHE A 71 -11.32 22.64 -8.13
N GLU A 72 -12.61 22.56 -7.81
CA GLU A 72 -13.72 22.60 -8.79
C GLU A 72 -13.59 23.77 -9.79
N ASP A 73 -13.31 24.97 -9.28
CA ASP A 73 -13.13 26.21 -10.04
C ASP A 73 -11.64 26.60 -10.25
N ALA A 74 -10.71 25.67 -10.03
CA ALA A 74 -9.28 25.92 -10.25
C ALA A 74 -8.92 25.95 -11.74
N SER A 75 -7.74 26.49 -12.06
CA SER A 75 -7.21 26.46 -13.43
C SER A 75 -6.88 25.02 -13.87
N ASP A 76 -6.80 24.81 -15.17
CA ASP A 76 -6.41 23.50 -15.73
C ASP A 76 -5.02 23.06 -15.26
N GLU A 77 -4.09 24.01 -15.05
CA GLU A 77 -2.76 23.73 -14.50
C GLU A 77 -2.85 23.20 -13.06
N MET A 78 -3.65 23.83 -12.22
CA MET A 78 -3.87 23.38 -10.84
C MET A 78 -4.56 22.01 -10.77
N LYS A 79 -5.51 21.75 -11.67
CA LYS A 79 -6.15 20.44 -11.79
C LYS A 79 -5.18 19.37 -12.30
N ALA A 80 -4.27 19.73 -13.20
CA ALA A 80 -3.22 18.81 -13.65
C ALA A 80 -2.27 18.42 -12.50
N ASP A 81 -1.94 19.37 -11.61
CA ASP A 81 -1.16 19.08 -10.41
C ASP A 81 -1.90 18.11 -9.46
N LEU A 82 -3.22 18.29 -9.29
CA LEU A 82 -4.06 17.39 -8.48
C LEU A 82 -4.07 15.98 -9.08
N ASN A 83 -4.41 15.86 -10.36
CA ASN A 83 -4.40 14.58 -11.08
C ASN A 83 -3.05 13.87 -10.98
N SER A 84 -1.93 14.62 -10.99
CA SER A 84 -0.60 14.02 -10.83
C SER A 84 -0.41 13.37 -9.46
N VAL A 85 -1.03 13.89 -8.39
CA VAL A 85 -1.00 13.26 -7.07
C VAL A 85 -1.88 12.00 -7.03
N GLU A 86 -3.03 12.04 -7.69
CA GLU A 86 -3.95 10.90 -7.80
C GLU A 86 -3.31 9.74 -8.57
N GLU A 87 -2.71 10.02 -9.73
CA GLU A 87 -1.96 9.05 -10.53
C GLU A 87 -0.81 8.43 -9.72
N ARG A 88 -0.13 9.21 -8.88
CA ARG A 88 0.92 8.69 -7.98
C ARG A 88 0.36 7.71 -6.95
N TYR A 89 -0.81 7.98 -6.40
CA TYR A 89 -1.44 7.06 -5.46
C TYR A 89 -1.75 5.70 -6.11
N GLU A 90 -2.36 5.73 -7.30
CA GLU A 90 -2.65 4.51 -8.06
C GLU A 90 -1.38 3.74 -8.42
N MET A 91 -0.31 4.43 -8.85
CA MET A 91 0.99 3.79 -9.10
C MET A 91 1.57 3.11 -7.86
N VAL A 92 1.47 3.74 -6.68
CA VAL A 92 1.93 3.15 -5.41
C VAL A 92 1.15 1.88 -5.07
N LYS A 93 -0.16 1.89 -5.34
CA LYS A 93 -1.05 0.74 -5.13
C LYS A 93 -0.72 -0.41 -6.09
N GLU A 94 -0.53 -0.12 -7.37
CA GLU A 94 -0.15 -1.10 -8.39
C GLU A 94 1.23 -1.73 -8.07
N ASP A 95 2.23 -0.91 -7.76
CA ASP A 95 3.58 -1.39 -7.41
C ASP A 95 3.56 -2.31 -6.18
N TYR A 96 2.81 -1.93 -5.15
CA TYR A 96 2.66 -2.79 -3.97
C TYR A 96 2.02 -4.13 -4.33
N GLN A 97 0.96 -4.13 -5.14
CA GLN A 97 0.28 -5.36 -5.55
C GLN A 97 1.19 -6.26 -6.39
N GLU A 98 2.00 -5.69 -7.28
CA GLU A 98 2.99 -6.42 -8.05
C GLU A 98 4.06 -7.05 -7.14
N ARG A 99 4.67 -6.26 -6.25
CA ARG A 99 5.63 -6.78 -5.26
C ARG A 99 5.04 -7.88 -4.39
N ARG A 100 3.78 -7.74 -3.98
CA ARG A 100 3.08 -8.75 -3.18
C ARG A 100 2.88 -10.05 -3.96
N LYS A 101 2.50 -9.95 -5.23
CA LYS A 101 2.34 -11.09 -6.13
C LYS A 101 3.66 -11.82 -6.34
N GLU A 102 4.75 -11.09 -6.54
CA GLU A 102 6.10 -11.67 -6.67
C GLU A 102 6.55 -12.36 -5.39
N PHE A 103 6.33 -11.73 -4.24
CA PHE A 103 6.63 -12.32 -2.93
C PHE A 103 5.87 -13.63 -2.70
N ASN A 104 4.56 -13.64 -2.98
CA ASN A 104 3.74 -14.84 -2.84
C ASN A 104 4.18 -15.94 -3.80
N LYS A 105 4.51 -15.60 -5.05
CA LYS A 105 5.05 -16.56 -6.02
C LYS A 105 6.35 -17.19 -5.51
N MET A 106 7.26 -16.39 -4.97
CA MET A 106 8.50 -16.89 -4.38
C MET A 106 8.24 -17.81 -3.20
N ALA A 107 7.29 -17.44 -2.32
CA ALA A 107 6.89 -18.29 -1.20
C ALA A 107 6.34 -19.64 -1.68
N ASP A 108 5.51 -19.66 -2.72
CA ASP A 108 4.96 -20.90 -3.30
C ASP A 108 6.07 -21.77 -3.93
N GLU A 109 7.02 -21.18 -4.65
CA GLU A 109 8.15 -21.90 -5.24
C GLU A 109 9.01 -22.56 -4.16
N ARG A 110 9.36 -21.81 -3.10
CA ARG A 110 10.14 -22.33 -1.96
C ARG A 110 9.36 -23.40 -1.18
N MET A 111 8.05 -23.19 -0.97
CA MET A 111 7.20 -24.18 -0.33
C MET A 111 7.17 -25.49 -1.11
N THR A 112 7.01 -25.39 -2.44
CA THR A 112 7.01 -26.55 -3.34
C THR A 112 8.33 -27.31 -3.29
N GLU A 113 9.47 -26.62 -3.17
CA GLU A 113 10.78 -27.25 -3.03
C GLU A 113 10.88 -28.08 -1.74
N VAL A 114 10.42 -27.53 -0.61
CA VAL A 114 10.39 -28.23 0.68
C VAL A 114 9.42 -29.42 0.64
N GLU A 115 8.20 -29.23 0.13
CA GLU A 115 7.20 -30.30 -0.04
C GLU A 115 7.75 -31.45 -0.91
N SER A 116 8.34 -31.12 -2.05
CA SER A 116 8.91 -32.11 -2.99
C SER A 116 10.09 -32.88 -2.41
N TRP A 117 10.90 -32.25 -1.56
CA TRP A 117 11.93 -32.96 -0.80
C TRP A 117 11.30 -33.94 0.18
N PHE A 118 10.29 -33.51 0.92
CA PHE A 118 9.60 -34.36 1.89
C PHE A 118 8.97 -35.60 1.24
N GLU A 119 8.31 -35.43 0.09
CA GLU A 119 7.69 -36.51 -0.67
C GLU A 119 8.73 -37.53 -1.15
N ARG A 120 9.81 -37.08 -1.81
CA ARG A 120 10.88 -37.96 -2.30
C ARG A 120 11.54 -38.72 -1.17
N THR A 121 11.88 -38.03 -0.10
CA THR A 121 12.51 -38.61 1.08
C THR A 121 11.62 -39.66 1.74
N SER A 122 10.32 -39.37 1.90
CA SER A 122 9.37 -40.32 2.48
C SER A 122 9.17 -41.57 1.62
N ASP A 123 9.23 -41.44 0.28
CA ASP A 123 9.11 -42.56 -0.65
C ASP A 123 10.39 -43.42 -0.69
N GLU A 124 11.57 -42.81 -0.56
CA GLU A 124 12.87 -43.49 -0.64
C GLU A 124 13.27 -44.22 0.65
N VAL A 125 12.99 -43.63 1.82
CA VAL A 125 13.47 -44.13 3.12
C VAL A 125 12.42 -45.00 3.83
N GLY A 126 11.17 -45.01 3.36
CA GLY A 126 10.03 -45.47 4.15
C GLY A 126 9.71 -44.48 5.27
N ALA A 127 8.71 -44.76 6.10
CA ALA A 127 8.23 -43.83 7.13
C ALA A 127 9.27 -43.40 8.20
N ASP A 128 10.48 -43.99 8.19
CA ASP A 128 11.60 -43.66 9.08
C ASP A 128 12.44 -42.52 8.48
N LEU A 129 11.95 -41.29 8.63
CA LEU A 129 12.65 -40.06 8.23
C LEU A 129 13.91 -39.75 9.08
N ASP A 130 14.19 -40.53 10.14
CA ASP A 130 15.35 -40.35 11.02
C ASP A 130 16.71 -40.44 10.28
N ASN A 131 16.79 -41.18 9.17
CA ASN A 131 18.00 -41.25 8.33
C ASN A 131 18.08 -40.11 7.31
N ALA A 132 16.97 -39.41 7.05
CA ALA A 132 16.89 -38.36 6.05
C ALA A 132 17.45 -37.01 6.52
N GLY A 133 17.57 -36.80 7.83
CA GLY A 133 18.16 -35.58 8.39
C GLY A 133 19.60 -35.31 7.90
N ASN A 134 20.28 -36.32 7.33
CA ASN A 134 21.61 -36.17 6.76
C ASN A 134 21.62 -35.79 5.25
N GLU A 135 20.47 -35.85 4.57
CA GLU A 135 20.34 -35.61 3.12
C GLU A 135 19.37 -34.45 2.79
N ILE A 136 19.38 -33.40 3.61
CA ILE A 136 18.85 -32.11 3.14
C ILE A 136 19.89 -31.52 2.18
N ASN A 137 19.45 -31.13 0.99
CA ASN A 137 20.32 -30.40 0.08
C ASN A 137 20.25 -28.90 0.40
N GLN A 138 21.30 -28.17 0.02
CA GLN A 138 21.41 -26.73 0.29
C GLN A 138 20.20 -25.92 -0.22
N GLY A 139 19.54 -26.33 -1.31
CA GLY A 139 18.35 -25.62 -1.83
C GLY A 139 17.13 -25.71 -0.91
N VAL A 140 16.95 -26.85 -0.25
CA VAL A 140 15.87 -27.05 0.73
C VAL A 140 16.17 -26.28 2.01
N GLU A 141 17.42 -26.30 2.50
CA GLU A 141 17.86 -25.47 3.63
C GLU A 141 17.62 -23.98 3.33
N ASP A 142 18.09 -23.48 2.18
CA ASP A 142 17.89 -22.10 1.75
C ASP A 142 16.39 -21.74 1.63
N SER A 143 15.55 -22.70 1.25
CA SER A 143 14.10 -22.54 1.17
C SER A 143 13.44 -22.45 2.53
N MET A 144 13.81 -23.33 3.46
CA MET A 144 13.31 -23.33 4.83
C MET A 144 13.72 -22.05 5.57
N ASP A 145 15.00 -21.66 5.46
CA ASP A 145 15.52 -20.42 6.05
C ASP A 145 14.79 -19.20 5.51
N TRP A 146 14.54 -19.14 4.20
CA TRP A 146 13.82 -18.02 3.61
C TRP A 146 12.37 -17.95 4.11
N LEU A 147 11.68 -19.10 4.16
CA LEU A 147 10.30 -19.19 4.65
C LEU A 147 10.20 -18.79 6.13
N GLU A 148 11.14 -19.24 6.97
CA GLU A 148 11.20 -18.89 8.39
C GLU A 148 11.45 -17.40 8.59
N ASN A 149 12.45 -16.83 7.90
CA ASN A 149 12.78 -15.40 7.97
C ASN A 149 11.65 -14.49 7.46
N ASN A 150 10.72 -15.03 6.67
CA ASN A 150 9.61 -14.27 6.11
C ASN A 150 8.24 -14.74 6.64
N TYR A 151 8.20 -15.61 7.66
CA TYR A 151 6.99 -16.29 8.10
C TYR A 151 5.82 -15.33 8.35
N GLU A 152 6.04 -14.24 9.10
CA GLU A 152 4.99 -13.24 9.43
C GLU A 152 4.41 -12.52 8.21
N LYS A 153 5.12 -12.57 7.08
CA LYS A 153 4.73 -11.93 5.82
C LYS A 153 4.01 -12.90 4.89
N LEU A 154 4.10 -14.20 5.14
CA LEU A 154 3.42 -15.22 4.34
C LEU A 154 1.90 -15.11 4.49
N GLU A 155 1.16 -15.61 3.50
CA GLU A 155 -0.28 -15.79 3.63
C GLU A 155 -0.59 -16.90 4.64
N ASP A 156 -1.74 -16.80 5.32
CA ASP A 156 -2.16 -17.74 6.39
C ASP A 156 -2.13 -19.21 5.96
N ASN A 157 -2.48 -19.49 4.70
CA ASN A 157 -2.42 -20.84 4.13
C ASN A 157 -0.97 -21.33 3.99
N THR A 158 -0.05 -20.47 3.52
CA THR A 158 1.37 -20.79 3.38
C THR A 158 2.04 -20.95 4.74
N GLN A 159 1.68 -20.14 5.73
CA GLN A 159 2.12 -20.32 7.12
C GLN A 159 1.70 -21.69 7.66
N LYS A 160 0.43 -22.07 7.50
CA LYS A 160 -0.08 -23.38 7.95
C LYS A 160 0.67 -24.55 7.30
N LYS A 161 0.88 -24.48 5.98
CA LYS A 161 1.67 -25.49 5.26
C LYS A 161 3.09 -25.59 5.80
N PHE A 162 3.73 -24.44 6.03
CA PHE A 162 5.07 -24.40 6.59
C PHE A 162 5.13 -25.04 7.98
N ASP A 163 4.18 -24.72 8.85
CA ASP A 163 4.09 -25.30 10.19
C ASP A 163 3.86 -26.82 10.15
N ASP A 164 3.01 -27.30 9.25
CA ASP A 164 2.76 -28.74 9.07
C ASP A 164 4.05 -29.47 8.63
N LEU A 165 4.83 -28.88 7.71
CA LEU A 165 6.11 -29.44 7.27
C LEU A 165 7.16 -29.40 8.38
N ARG A 166 7.25 -28.30 9.13
CA ARG A 166 8.17 -28.17 10.26
C ARG A 166 7.83 -29.14 11.38
N GLU A 167 6.55 -29.38 11.66
CA GLU A 167 6.12 -30.38 12.64
C GLU A 167 6.50 -31.80 12.19
N LYS A 168 6.32 -32.11 10.90
CA LYS A 168 6.79 -33.39 10.35
C LYS A 168 8.30 -33.51 10.49
N PHE A 169 9.06 -32.45 10.25
CA PHE A 169 10.52 -32.45 10.39
C PHE A 169 10.95 -32.77 11.84
N ASN A 170 10.40 -32.02 12.80
CA ASN A 170 10.75 -32.17 14.22
C ASN A 170 10.26 -33.49 14.86
N LYS A 171 9.20 -34.11 14.33
CA LYS A 171 8.73 -35.42 14.80
C LYS A 171 9.66 -36.58 14.42
N ASN A 172 10.55 -36.38 13.46
CA ASN A 172 11.51 -37.38 12.98
C ASN A 172 12.96 -37.08 13.43
N GLU A 173 13.14 -36.25 14.47
CA GLU A 173 14.43 -36.02 15.14
C GLU A 173 14.54 -36.77 16.49
N VAL A 174 13.65 -37.73 16.79
CA VAL A 174 13.59 -38.46 18.09
C VAL A 174 13.96 -39.93 17.99
#